data_AF-A0A176J281-F1
#
_entry.id   AF-A0A176J281-F1
#
_cell.length_a   1.000
_cell.length_b   1.000
_cell.length_c   1.000
_cell.angle_alpha   90.00
_cell.angle_beta   90.00
_cell.angle_gamma   90.00
#
_symmetry.space_group_name_H-M   'P 1'
#
loop_
_entity.id
_entity.type
_entity.pdbx_description
1 polymer ?
#
loop_
_entity_poly.entity_id
_entity_poly.type
_entity_poly.pdbx_seq_one_letter_code
_entity_poly.pdbx_strand_id
1 'polypeptide(L)'
;MNTSNLPFEISINVNELLSLSSRLKERERELQEVQKGFDHSYYKASSHYPNIEQLDISYHAASIKLQMERLIETMAKLAEITQLTPAQLNNADQHSAEQISQI
;
A
#
# COMPACT_ATOMS: atom_id res chain seq x y z
N MET A 1 30.16 34.14 10.24
CA MET A 1 29.51 32.99 10.88
C MET A 1 29.16 32.01 9.77
N ASN A 2 29.82 30.85 9.73
CA ASN A 2 29.69 29.90 8.63
C ASN A 2 28.64 28.85 9.05
N THR A 3 27.43 28.94 8.49
CA THR A 3 26.40 27.92 8.68
C THR A 3 26.74 26.74 7.78
N SER A 4 27.45 25.78 8.35
CA SER A 4 27.68 24.47 7.74
C SER A 4 26.33 23.83 7.43
N ASN A 5 25.87 23.95 6.18
CA ASN A 5 24.85 23.07 5.62
C ASN A 5 25.46 21.66 5.59
N LEU A 6 25.28 20.92 6.68
CA LEU A 6 25.54 19.49 6.68
C LEU A 6 24.58 18.87 5.67
N PRO A 7 25.06 18.15 4.64
CA PRO A 7 24.18 17.40 3.76
C PRO A 7 23.41 16.40 4.63
N PHE A 8 22.09 16.45 4.55
CA PHE A 8 21.21 15.46 5.15
C PHE A 8 21.45 14.14 4.39
N GLU A 9 22.29 13.27 4.94
CA GLU A 9 22.55 11.96 4.36
C GLU A 9 21.38 11.04 4.76
N ILE A 10 20.43 10.86 3.84
CA ILE A 10 19.32 9.92 4.03
C ILE A 10 19.88 8.51 3.81
N SER A 11 20.26 7.84 4.90
CA SER A 11 20.60 6.41 4.84
C SER A 11 19.31 5.59 4.71
N ILE A 12 19.04 5.07 3.52
CA ILE A 12 17.89 4.21 3.26
C ILE A 12 18.31 2.75 3.40
N ASN A 13 17.76 2.06 4.39
CA ASN A 13 17.98 0.62 4.55
C ASN A 13 17.09 -0.16 3.56
N VAL A 14 17.67 -0.55 2.43
CA VAL A 14 17.00 -1.32 1.36
C VAL A 14 16.34 -2.60 1.89
N ASN A 15 16.98 -3.29 2.85
CA ASN A 15 16.43 -4.52 3.41
C ASN A 15 15.15 -4.27 4.22
N GLU A 16 15.08 -3.15 4.93
CA GLU A 16 13.86 -2.75 5.65
C GLU A 16 12.73 -2.38 4.69
N LEU A 17 13.03 -1.71 3.58
CA LEU A 17 12.03 -1.38 2.55
C LEU A 17 11.47 -2.64 1.87
N LEU A 18 12.33 -3.60 1.52
CA LEU A 18 11.88 -4.87 0.92
C LEU A 18 11.06 -5.70 1.91
N SER A 19 11.48 -5.75 3.19
CA SER A 19 10.71 -6.39 4.26
C SER A 19 9.34 -5.72 4.46
N LEU A 20 9.29 -4.39 4.46
CA LEU A 20 8.05 -3.62 4.54
C LEU A 20 7.14 -3.90 3.34
N SER A 21 7.66 -3.90 2.12
CA SER A 21 6.91 -4.24 0.90
C SER A 21 6.28 -5.64 1.01
N SER A 22 7.04 -6.63 1.47
CA SER A 22 6.53 -8.00 1.65
C SER A 22 5.40 -8.06 2.69
N ARG A 23 5.55 -7.35 3.82
CA ARG A 23 4.51 -7.28 4.85
C ARG A 23 3.25 -6.59 4.35
N LEU A 24 3.39 -5.52 3.55
CA LEU A 24 2.26 -4.82 2.95
C LEU A 24 1.48 -5.72 1.98
N LYS A 25 2.17 -6.54 1.16
CA LYS A 25 1.51 -7.52 0.30
C LYS A 25 0.80 -8.63 1.06
N GLU A 26 1.36 -9.07 2.19
CA GLU A 26 0.68 -10.03 3.08
C GLU A 26 -0.62 -9.42 3.63
N ARG A 27 -0.57 -8.17 4.12
CA ARG A 27 -1.76 -7.45 4.62
C ARG A 27 -2.79 -7.21 3.54
N GLU A 28 -2.36 -6.87 2.33
CA GLU A 28 -3.25 -6.73 1.16
C GLU A 28 -4.03 -8.04 0.92
N ARG A 29 -3.33 -9.19 0.94
CA ARG A 29 -3.96 -10.50 0.77
C ARG A 29 -4.95 -10.82 1.89
N GLU A 30 -4.58 -10.59 3.14
CA GLU A 30 -5.48 -10.77 4.29
C GLU A 30 -6.75 -9.93 4.13
N LEU A 31 -6.63 -8.68 3.69
CA LEU A 31 -7.79 -7.80 3.45
C LEU A 31 -8.68 -8.29 2.31
N GLN A 32 -8.10 -8.83 1.22
CA GLN A 32 -8.85 -9.45 0.14
C GLN A 32 -9.64 -10.69 0.61
N GLU A 33 -9.08 -11.48 1.53
CA GLU A 33 -9.79 -12.62 2.13
C GLU A 33 -10.95 -12.15 3.02
N VAL A 34 -10.74 -11.11 3.84
CA VAL A 34 -11.82 -10.49 4.63
C VAL A 34 -12.91 -9.94 3.71
N GLN A 35 -12.56 -9.31 2.58
CA GLN A 35 -13.52 -8.77 1.62
C GLN A 35 -14.41 -9.87 1.03
N LYS A 36 -13.80 -11.01 0.64
CA LYS A 36 -14.54 -12.17 0.14
C LYS A 36 -15.49 -12.74 1.20
N GLY A 37 -15.03 -12.84 2.45
CA GLY A 37 -15.86 -13.31 3.57
C GLY A 37 -17.04 -12.38 3.85
N PHE A 38 -16.81 -11.07 3.77
CA PHE A 38 -17.84 -10.05 3.93
C PHE A 38 -18.89 -10.13 2.81
N ASP A 39 -18.46 -10.12 1.55
CA ASP A 39 -19.35 -10.19 0.38
C ASP A 39 -20.20 -11.48 0.41
N HIS A 40 -19.59 -12.61 0.76
CA HIS A 40 -20.31 -13.88 0.91
C HIS A 40 -21.38 -13.82 2.01
N SER A 41 -21.03 -13.27 3.18
CA SER A 41 -21.96 -13.16 4.31
C SER A 41 -23.12 -12.22 4.01
N TYR A 42 -22.84 -11.09 3.35
CA TYR A 42 -23.86 -10.14 2.93
C TYR A 42 -24.81 -10.74 1.87
N TYR A 43 -24.27 -11.43 0.87
CA TYR A 43 -25.07 -12.14 -0.14
C TYR A 43 -25.98 -13.21 0.49
N LYS A 44 -25.43 -13.98 1.45
CA LYS A 44 -26.23 -14.96 2.19
C LYS A 44 -27.36 -14.28 2.95
N ALA A 45 -27.10 -13.16 3.63
CA ALA A 45 -28.14 -12.40 4.32
C ALA A 45 -29.21 -11.86 3.33
N SER A 46 -28.80 -11.25 2.21
CA SER A 46 -29.74 -10.69 1.24
C SER A 46 -30.63 -11.72 0.58
N SER A 47 -30.14 -12.95 0.37
CA SER A 47 -30.97 -14.05 -0.13
C SER A 47 -32.10 -14.48 0.82
N HIS A 48 -31.94 -14.26 2.14
CA HIS A 48 -32.96 -14.58 3.15
C HIS A 48 -33.86 -13.38 3.49
N TYR A 49 -33.39 -12.16 3.21
CA TYR A 49 -34.10 -10.90 3.48
C TYR A 49 -34.23 -10.08 2.18
N PRO A 50 -35.28 -10.31 1.37
CA PRO A 50 -35.40 -9.70 0.04
C PRO A 50 -35.53 -8.16 0.06
N ASN A 51 -35.91 -7.57 1.19
CA ASN A 51 -36.00 -6.11 1.35
C ASN A 51 -34.73 -5.50 1.99
N ILE A 52 -33.65 -6.28 2.17
CA ILE A 52 -32.45 -5.79 2.87
C ILE A 52 -31.81 -4.58 2.18
N GLU A 53 -31.96 -4.46 0.86
CA GLU A 53 -31.39 -3.37 0.07
C GLU A 53 -31.94 -1.99 0.44
N GLN A 54 -33.12 -1.93 1.06
CA GLN A 54 -33.77 -0.68 1.49
C GLN A 54 -33.56 -0.37 2.98
N LEU A 55 -32.77 -1.18 3.68
CA LEU A 55 -32.49 -1.01 5.11
C LEU A 55 -31.12 -0.36 5.30
N ASP A 56 -30.93 0.34 6.42
CA ASP A 56 -29.65 0.97 6.80
C ASP A 56 -28.45 0.00 6.68
N ILE A 57 -28.70 -1.30 6.91
CA ILE A 57 -27.67 -2.33 6.81
C ILE A 57 -27.08 -2.49 5.39
N SER A 58 -27.85 -2.25 4.32
CA SER A 58 -27.31 -2.28 2.94
C SER A 58 -26.39 -1.10 2.66
N TYR A 59 -26.77 0.09 3.14
CA TYR A 59 -25.95 1.30 3.03
C TYR A 59 -24.64 1.15 3.81
N HIS A 60 -24.70 0.59 5.02
CA HIS A 60 -23.51 0.28 5.80
C HIS A 60 -22.64 -0.76 5.11
N ALA A 61 -23.24 -1.81 4.51
CA ALA A 61 -22.47 -2.82 3.79
C ALA A 61 -21.75 -2.25 2.55
N ALA A 62 -22.43 -1.39 1.78
CA ALA A 62 -21.83 -0.70 0.65
C ALA A 62 -20.68 0.23 1.10
N SER A 63 -20.86 0.96 2.20
CA SER A 63 -19.83 1.83 2.77
C SER A 63 -18.60 1.03 3.24
N ILE A 64 -18.80 -0.06 3.98
CA ILE A 64 -17.72 -0.96 4.42
C ILE A 64 -16.94 -1.50 3.22
N LYS A 65 -17.65 -1.97 2.19
CA LYS A 65 -17.02 -2.47 0.96
C LYS A 65 -16.13 -1.43 0.30
N LEU A 66 -16.62 -0.19 0.15
CA LEU A 66 -15.85 0.91 -0.42
C LEU A 66 -14.59 1.23 0.40
N GLN A 67 -14.69 1.24 1.73
CA GLN A 67 -13.53 1.49 2.59
C GLN A 67 -12.50 0.36 2.50
N MET A 68 -12.96 -0.89 2.41
CA MET A 68 -12.07 -2.03 2.23
C MET A 68 -11.32 -1.98 0.89
N GLU A 69 -12.02 -1.65 -0.20
CA GLU A 69 -11.41 -1.48 -1.53
C GLU A 69 -10.31 -0.40 -1.51
N ARG A 70 -10.59 0.75 -0.89
CA ARG A 70 -9.60 1.83 -0.72
C ARG A 70 -8.40 1.41 0.10
N LEU A 71 -8.62 0.63 1.16
CA LEU A 71 -7.54 0.16 2.02
C LEU A 71 -6.65 -0.85 1.28
N ILE A 72 -7.24 -1.78 0.53
CA ILE A 72 -6.52 -2.73 -0.33
C ILE A 72 -5.68 -1.98 -1.36
N GLU A 73 -6.26 -1.01 -2.06
CA GLU A 73 -5.55 -0.19 -3.06
C GLU A 73 -4.39 0.59 -2.42
N THR A 74 -4.58 1.14 -1.23
CA THR A 74 -3.54 1.87 -0.50
C THR A 74 -2.38 0.95 -0.12
N MET A 75 -2.67 -0.27 0.37
CA MET A 75 -1.64 -1.26 0.71
C MET A 75 -0.84 -1.68 -0.54
N ALA A 76 -1.52 -1.92 -1.66
CA ALA A 76 -0.89 -2.25 -2.93
C ALA A 76 0.06 -1.14 -3.41
N LYS A 77 -0.40 0.12 -3.39
CA LYS A 77 0.41 1.30 -3.74
C LYS A 77 1.63 1.46 -2.84
N LEU A 78 1.48 1.29 -1.52
CA LEU A 78 2.60 1.36 -0.60
C LEU A 78 3.61 0.23 -0.84
N ALA A 79 3.14 -0.98 -1.14
CA ALA A 79 4.01 -2.11 -1.47
C ALA A 79 4.81 -1.87 -2.75
N GLU A 80 4.17 -1.26 -3.77
CA GLU A 80 4.83 -0.88 -5.02
C GLU A 80 5.90 0.20 -4.81
N ILE A 81 5.57 1.29 -4.11
CA ILE A 81 6.52 2.38 -3.81
C ILE A 81 7.75 1.83 -3.07
N THR A 82 7.52 1.02 -2.03
CA THR A 82 8.60 0.44 -1.23
C THR A 82 9.46 -0.57 -2.00
N GLN A 83 8.90 -1.23 -3.02
CA GLN A 83 9.64 -2.12 -3.92
C GLN A 83 10.48 -1.36 -4.97
N LEU A 84 9.97 -0.25 -5.50
CA LEU A 84 10.65 0.52 -6.55
C LEU A 84 11.75 1.45 -6.00
N THR A 85 11.61 1.90 -4.75
CA THR A 85 12.54 2.85 -4.12
C THR A 85 14.00 2.37 -4.14
N PRO A 86 14.35 1.11 -3.80
CA PRO A 86 15.73 0.63 -3.91
C PRO A 86 16.33 0.69 -5.32
N ALA A 87 15.54 0.37 -6.36
CA ALA A 87 16.01 0.40 -7.74
C ALA A 87 16.25 1.84 -8.22
N GLN A 88 15.39 2.77 -7.81
CA GLN A 88 15.53 4.19 -8.11
C GLN A 88 16.77 4.79 -7.43
N LEU A 89 17.08 4.39 -6.19
CA LEU A 89 18.29 4.81 -5.49
C LEU A 89 19.56 4.32 -6.19
N ASN A 90 19.60 3.04 -6.57
CA ASN A 90 20.76 2.48 -7.26
C ASN A 90 21.03 3.19 -8.61
N ASN A 91 19.98 3.51 -9.37
CA ASN A 91 20.12 4.27 -10.62
C ASN A 91 20.63 5.70 -10.38
N ALA A 92 20.18 6.36 -9.31
CA ALA A 92 20.64 7.70 -8.95
C ALA A 92 22.12 7.69 -8.51
N ASP A 93 22.53 6.69 -7.74
CA ASP A 93 23.92 6.51 -7.30
C ASP A 93 24.85 6.22 -8.48
N GLN A 94 24.44 5.34 -9.41
CA GLN A 94 25.20 5.05 -10.64
C GLN A 94 25.37 6.30 -11.50
N HIS A 95 24.31 7.07 -11.71
CA HIS A 95 24.39 8.29 -12.52
C HIS A 95 25.29 9.35 -11.88
N SER A 96 25.23 9.49 -10.55
CA SER A 96 26.10 10.39 -9.79
C SER A 96 27.57 9.97 -9.88
N ALA A 97 27.85 8.67 -9.77
CA ALA A 97 29.20 8.12 -9.90
C ALA A 97 29.78 8.31 -11.32
N GLU A 98 28.97 8.11 -12.36
CA GLU A 98 29.37 8.37 -13.76
C GLU A 98 29.74 9.83 -14.00
N GLN A 99 28.94 10.78 -13.49
CA GLN A 99 29.21 12.22 -13.60
C GLN A 99 30.50 12.63 -12.90
N ILE A 100 30.80 12.06 -11.72
CA ILE A 100 32.06 12.32 -10.99
C ILE A 100 33.27 11.79 -11.77
N SER A 101 33.13 10.65 -12.46
CA SER A 101 34.24 10.07 -13.25
C SER A 101 34.59 10.86 -14.52
N GLN A 102 33.71 11.79 -14.94
CA GLN A 102 33.87 12.60 -16.15
C GLN A 102 34.50 13.98 -15.89
N ILE A 103 34.91 14.28 -14.65
CA ILE A 103 35.55 15.53 -14.20
C ILE A 103 37.01 15.25 -13.82
#